data_AF-A0A350JWP0-F1
#
_entry.id   AF-A0A350JWP0-F1
#
_cell.length_a   1.000
_cell.length_b   1.000
_cell.length_c   1.000
_cell.angle_alpha   90.00
_cell.angle_beta   90.00
_cell.angle_gamma   90.00
#
_symmetry.space_group_name_H-M   'P 1'
#
loop_
_entity.id
_entity.type
_entity.pdbx_description
1 polymer ?
#
loop_
_entity_poly.entity_id
_entity_poly.type
_entity_poly.pdbx_seq_one_letter_code
_entity_poly.pdbx_strand_id
1 'polypeptide(L)' 'MWPVEMHALALDWFKAWRKRRLYRRLLRLSDRQLRLRDLSRPLLLAKASTPLRQIVQEQRNGRARR' A
#
# COMPACT_ATOMS: atom_id res chain seq x y z
N MET A 1 -27.01 -7.99 0.97
CA MET A 1 -26.71 -8.68 -0.31
C MET A 1 -25.24 -9.08 -0.31
N TRP A 2 -24.96 -10.38 -0.14
CA TRP A 2 -23.64 -10.96 0.15
C TRP A 2 -22.56 -10.92 -0.97
N PRO A 3 -22.85 -10.70 -2.28
CA PRO A 3 -21.78 -10.72 -3.29
C PRO A 3 -20.91 -9.46 -3.31
N VAL A 4 -21.51 -8.28 -3.15
CA VAL A 4 -20.82 -7.00 -3.40
C VAL A 4 -19.74 -6.72 -2.36
N GLU A 5 -20.01 -7.06 -1.10
CA GLU A 5 -19.07 -6.88 0.00
C GLU A 5 -17.83 -7.76 -0.20
N MET A 6 -17.99 -9.02 -0.64
CA MET A 6 -16.84 -9.89 -0.94
C MET A 6 -15.97 -9.36 -2.08
N HIS A 7 -16.57 -8.79 -3.13
CA HIS A 7 -15.81 -8.15 -4.21
C HIS A 7 -15.06 -6.91 -3.71
N ALA A 8 -15.69 -6.08 -2.88
CA ALA A 8 -15.04 -4.91 -2.29
C ALA A 8 -13.85 -5.33 -1.40
N LEU A 9 -14.02 -6.38 -0.60
CA LEU A 9 -12.95 -6.94 0.23
C LEU A 9 -11.77 -7.42 -0.64
N ALA A 10 -12.03 -8.19 -1.70
CA ALA A 10 -11.01 -8.69 -2.60
C ALA A 10 -10.25 -7.54 -3.30
N LEU A 11 -10.95 -6.51 -3.75
CA LEU A 11 -10.36 -5.33 -4.36
C LEU A 11 -9.46 -4.55 -3.39
N ASP A 12 -9.86 -4.44 -2.13
CA ASP A 12 -9.05 -3.76 -1.10
C ASP A 12 -7.73 -4.50 -0.85
N TRP A 13 -7.80 -5.83 -0.72
CA TRP A 13 -6.62 -6.67 -0.60
C TRP A 13 -5.72 -6.56 -1.83
N PHE A 14 -6.30 -6.57 -3.04
CA PHE A 14 -5.54 -6.41 -4.27
C PHE A 14 -4.85 -5.03 -4.36
N LYS A 15 -5.56 -3.95 -4.04
CA LYS A 15 -5.00 -2.59 -4.01
C LYS A 15 -3.86 -2.48 -2.99
N ALA A 16 -4.05 -3.01 -1.78
CA ALA A 16 -3.02 -3.04 -0.75
C ALA A 16 -1.77 -3.81 -1.20
N TRP A 17 -1.95 -4.99 -1.80
CA TRP A 17 -0.86 -5.81 -2.34
C TRP A 17 -0.12 -5.09 -3.47
N ARG A 18 -0.85 -4.51 -4.43
CA ARG A 18 -0.27 -3.78 -5.57
C ARG A 18 0.58 -2.59 -5.08
N LYS A 19 0.08 -1.84 -4.09
CA LYS A 19 0.79 -0.71 -3.48
C LYS A 19 2.08 -1.16 -2.79
N ARG A 20 2.02 -2.25 -2.00
CA ARG A 20 3.21 -2.83 -1.35
C ARG A 20 4.24 -3.32 -2.37
N ARG A 21 3.79 -3.95 -3.46
CA ARG A 21 4.67 -4.39 -4.55
C ARG A 21 5.36 -3.23 -5.24
N LEU A 22 4.67 -2.09 -5.42
CA LEU A 22 5.28 -0.87 -5.93
C LEU A 22 6.39 -0.37 -5.02
N TYR A 23 6.17 -0.29 -3.70
CA TYR A 23 7.21 0.12 -2.75
C TYR A 23 8.45 -0.78 -2.81
N ARG A 24 8.27 -2.10 -2.88
CA ARG A 24 9.37 -3.05 -3.07
C ARG A 24 10.11 -2.84 -4.40
N ARG A 25 9.41 -2.47 -5.48
CA ARG A 25 10.05 -2.14 -6.75
C ARG A 25 10.84 -0.83 -6.66
N LEU A 26 10.31 0.18 -5.98
CA LEU A 26 11.00 1.46 -5.77
C LEU A 26 12.28 1.28 -4.95
N LEU A 27 12.32 0.33 -4.01
CA LEU A 27 13.53 0.00 -3.25
C LEU A 27 14.68 -0.56 -4.11
N ARG A 28 14.42 -0.96 -5.36
CA ARG A 28 15.47 -1.35 -6.33
C ARG A 28 16.19 -0.14 -6.93
N LEU A 29 15.64 1.06 -6.78
CA LEU A 29 16.27 2.29 -7.27
C LEU A 29 17.42 2.70 -6.35
N SER A 30 18.40 3.40 -6.93
CA SER A 30 19.48 4.01 -6.15
C SER A 30 18.96 5.19 -5.33
N ASP A 31 19.67 5.54 -4.25
CA ASP A 31 19.26 6.64 -3.38
C ASP A 31 19.22 7.98 -4.13
N ARG A 32 20.09 8.17 -5.14
CA ARG A 32 20.05 9.34 -6.02
C ARG A 32 18.74 9.40 -6.83
N GLN A 33 18.30 8.27 -7.40
CA GLN A 33 17.05 8.19 -8.15
C GLN A 33 15.82 8.39 -7.27
N LEU A 34 15.88 7.96 -6.01
CA LEU A 34 14.81 8.19 -5.04
C LEU A 34 14.72 9.68 -4.65
N ARG A 35 15.85 10.33 -4.36
CA ARG A 35 15.90 11.76 -4.03
C ARG A 35 15.37 12.65 -5.16
N LEU A 36 15.64 12.32 -6.42
CA LEU A 36 15.07 13.05 -7.57
C LEU A 36 13.54 13.05 -7.62
N ARG A 37 12.90 12.11 -6.92
CA ARG A 37 11.44 11.97 -6.84
C ARG A 37 10.89 12.36 -5.47
N ASP A 38 11.72 13.01 -4.65
CA ASP A 38 11.43 13.34 -3.25
C ASP A 38 10.99 12.11 -2.42
N LEU A 39 11.57 10.95 -2.74
CA LEU A 39 11.31 9.70 -2.04
C LEU A 39 12.45 9.38 -1.08
N SER A 40 12.09 8.99 0.15
CA SER A 40 13.06 8.52 1.14
C SER A 40 13.04 7.00 1.27
N ARG A 41 14.22 6.38 1.19
CA ARG A 41 14.39 4.92 1.34
C ARG A 41 13.87 4.40 2.69
N PRO A 42 14.11 5.06 3.85
CA PRO A 42 13.55 4.62 5.13
C PRO A 42 12.02 4.57 5.14
N LEU A 43 11.36 5.57 4.53
CA LEU A 43 9.91 5.61 4.44
C LEU A 43 9.37 4.51 3.53
N LEU A 44 10.03 4.26 2.38
CA LEU A 44 9.68 3.16 1.49
C LEU A 44 9.85 1.79 2.18
N LEU A 45 10.91 1.61 2.97
CA LEU A 45 11.11 0.40 3.76
C LEU A 45 9.99 0.19 4.78
N ALA A 46 9.65 1.23 5.56
CA ALA A 46 8.56 1.18 6.52
C ALA A 46 7.22 0.82 5.85
N LYS A 47 6.92 1.39 4.68
CA LYS A 47 5.69 1.09 3.93
C LYS A 47 5.73 -0.29 3.26
N ALA A 48 6.90 -0.81 2.89
CA ALA A 48 7.07 -2.13 2.30
C ALA A 48 7.03 -3.25 3.35
N SER A 49 7.44 -2.97 4.59
CA SER A 49 7.38 -3.90 5.71
C SER A 49 5.98 -3.99 6.34
N THR A 50 5.15 -2.96 6.18
CA THR A 50 3.78 -2.94 6.73
C THR A 50 2.97 -4.19 6.30
N PRO A 51 2.37 -4.91 7.26
CA PRO A 51 1.45 -6.02 6.98
C PRO A 51 0.25 -5.57 6.13
N LEU A 52 -0.13 -6.38 5.15
CA LEU A 52 -1.27 -6.06 4.25
C LEU A 52 -2.57 -5.86 5.02
N ARG A 53 -2.79 -6.62 6.11
CA ARG A 53 -3.95 -6.48 6.99
C ARG A 53 -4.06 -5.07 7.58
N GLN A 54 -2.94 -4.47 7.99
CA GLN A 54 -2.93 -3.10 8.52
C GLN A 54 -3.28 -2.09 7.43
N ILE A 55 -2.72 -2.25 6.22
CA ILE A 55 -3.01 -1.38 5.07
C ILE A 55 -4.50 -1.43 4.70
N VAL A 56 -5.10 -2.63 4.68
CA VAL A 56 -6.53 -2.81 4.38
C VAL A 56 -7.39 -2.20 5.49
N GLN A 57 -7.00 -2.35 6.76
CA GLN A 57 -7.72 -1.75 7.87
C GLN A 57 -7.69 -0.22 7.83
N GLU A 58 -6.53 0.40 7.53
CA GLU A 58 -6.41 1.85 7.33
C GLU A 58 -7.34 2.35 6.22
N GLN A 59 -7.42 1.64 5.09
CA GLN A 59 -8.31 1.99 3.98
C GLN A 59 -9.78 1.91 4.35
N ARG A 60 -10.17 0.92 5.15
CA ARG A 60 -11.55 0.79 5.66
C ARG A 60 -11.89 1.91 6.64
N ASN A 61 -10.99 2.19 7.59
CA ASN A 61 -11.17 3.26 8.55
C ASN A 61 -11.27 4.63 7.86
N GLY A 62 -10.51 4.86 6.80
CA GLY A 62 -10.58 6.09 6.00
C GLY A 62 -11.90 6.24 5.21
N ARG A 63 -12.51 5.13 4.78
CA ARG A 63 -13.84 5.14 4.16
C ARG A 63 -14.97 5.33 5.16
N ALA A 64 -14.86 4.75 6.35
CA ALA A 64 -15.86 4.93 7.41
C ALA A 64 -15.90 6.35 8.00
N ARG A 65 -14.85 7.15 7.78
CA ARG A 65 -14.76 8.56 8.19
C ARG A 65 -15.19 9.56 7.11
N ARG A 66 -15.47 9.11 5.90
CA ARG A 66 -16.02 9.93 4.81
C ARG A 66 -17.52 9.73 4.71
#